data_AF-A0A3D4IGL8-F1
#
_entry.id   AF-A0A3D4IGL8-F1
#
_cell.length_a   1.000
_cell.length_b   1.000
_cell.length_c   1.000
_cell.angle_alpha   90.00
_cell.angle_beta   90.00
_cell.angle_gamma   90.00
#
_symmetry.space_group_name_H-M   'P 1'
#
loop_
_entity.id
_entity.type
_entity.pdbx_description
1 polymer ?
#
loop_
_entity_poly.entity_id
_entity_poly.type
_entity_poly.pdbx_seq_one_letter_code
_entity_poly.pdbx_strand_id
1 'polypeptide(L)'
;EDGPSAGVTMATALASLITGRVVHHNVAMTGEITLRGQVLPVGGIKDKVLAANRFGVDTVILPSRNEPDLEDIPSDIRKAMTKSMTQ
;
A
#
# COMPACT_ATOMS: atom_id res chain seq x y z
N GLU A 1 -9.78 10.77 9.89
CA GLU A 1 -8.70 10.16 9.11
C GLU A 1 -7.91 11.29 8.47
N ASP A 2 -6.86 11.79 9.13
CA ASP A 2 -5.98 12.83 8.61
C ASP A 2 -4.52 12.37 8.77
N GLY A 3 -4.19 11.30 8.04
CA GLY A 3 -2.83 10.79 7.99
C GLY A 3 -2.25 10.95 6.57
N PRO A 4 -1.01 11.44 6.39
CA PRO A 4 -0.40 11.61 5.07
C PRO A 4 -0.19 10.29 4.29
N SER A 5 -0.56 9.15 4.89
CA SER A 5 -0.39 7.78 4.40
C SER A 5 -1.07 7.41 3.07
N ALA A 6 -1.81 8.34 2.46
CA ALA A 6 -2.39 8.23 1.11
C ALA A 6 -1.52 8.89 0.01
N GLY A 7 -0.31 9.36 0.35
CA GLY A 7 0.58 10.06 -0.58
C GLY A 7 0.87 9.28 -1.86
N VAL A 8 1.20 7.99 -1.72
CA VAL A 8 1.45 7.10 -2.87
C VAL A 8 0.19 6.90 -3.73
N THR A 9 -0.99 6.82 -3.10
CA THR A 9 -2.27 6.69 -3.80
C THR A 9 -2.56 7.90 -4.67
N MET A 10 -2.39 9.10 -4.11
CA MET A 10 -2.59 10.35 -4.85
C MET A 10 -1.58 10.48 -6.00
N ALA A 11 -0.30 10.19 -5.75
CA ALA A 11 0.73 10.23 -6.77
C ALA A 11 0.43 9.26 -7.93
N THR A 12 -0.04 8.04 -7.61
CA THR A 12 -0.40 7.03 -8.60
C THR A 12 -1.62 7.44 -9.42
N ALA A 13 -2.64 8.00 -8.78
CA ALA A 13 -3.84 8.51 -9.47
C ALA A 13 -3.49 9.64 -10.45
N LEU A 14 -2.65 10.59 -10.02
CA LEU A 14 -2.18 11.68 -10.89
C LEU A 14 -1.31 11.16 -12.05
N ALA A 15 -0.38 10.25 -11.77
CA ALA A 15 0.45 9.63 -12.81
C ALA A 15 -0.39 8.85 -13.83
N SER A 16 -1.41 8.12 -13.37
CA SER A 16 -2.37 7.42 -14.21
C SER A 16 -3.14 8.38 -15.12
N LEU A 17 -3.66 9.48 -14.55
CA LEU A 17 -4.38 10.51 -15.30
C LEU A 17 -3.51 11.16 -16.38
N ILE A 18 -2.25 11.49 -16.07
CA ILE A 18 -1.33 12.15 -16.99
C ILE A 18 -0.86 11.21 -18.11
N THR A 19 -0.60 9.94 -17.78
CA THR A 19 -0.04 8.97 -18.74
C THR A 19 -1.12 8.20 -19.52
N GLY A 20 -2.39 8.28 -19.13
CA GLY A 20 -3.48 7.48 -19.69
C GLY A 20 -3.39 5.99 -19.36
N ARG A 21 -2.53 5.59 -18.41
CA ARG A 21 -2.33 4.18 -18.02
C ARG A 21 -3.21 3.87 -16.83
N VAL A 22 -4.15 2.94 -17.01
CA VAL A 22 -5.10 2.54 -15.97
C VAL A 22 -4.38 1.79 -14.85
N VAL A 23 -4.69 2.14 -13.60
CA VAL A 23 -4.19 1.44 -12.40
C VAL A 23 -4.95 0.12 -12.24
N HIS A 24 -4.25 -0.94 -11.81
CA HIS A 24 -4.90 -2.22 -11.54
C HIS A 24 -5.95 -2.06 -10.42
N HIS A 25 -7.18 -2.50 -10.69
CA HIS A 25 -8.33 -2.26 -9.83
C HIS A 25 -8.30 -3.05 -8.52
N ASN A 26 -7.63 -4.21 -8.49
CA ASN A 26 -7.53 -5.06 -7.31
C ASN A 26 -6.21 -4.86 -6.52
N VAL A 27 -5.75 -3.61 -6.41
CA VAL A 27 -4.53 -3.27 -5.66
C VAL A 27 -4.84 -2.26 -4.58
N ALA A 28 -4.43 -2.54 -3.35
CA ALA A 28 -4.37 -1.55 -2.27
C ALA A 28 -2.94 -1.04 -2.10
N MET A 29 -2.79 0.24 -1.77
CA MET A 29 -1.49 0.85 -1.51
C MET A 29 -1.55 1.79 -0.31
N THR A 30 -0.47 1.84 0.47
CA THR A 30 -0.31 2.83 1.56
C THR A 30 1.14 3.25 1.66
N GLY A 31 1.38 4.51 2.01
CA GLY A 31 2.71 5.07 2.09
C GLY A 31 2.65 6.59 2.04
N GLU A 32 3.47 7.22 2.86
CA GLU A 32 3.69 8.66 2.80
C GLU A 32 4.71 8.95 1.71
N ILE A 33 4.44 9.91 0.83
CA ILE A 33 5.38 10.30 -0.23
C ILE A 33 6.03 11.64 0.11
N THR A 34 7.34 11.71 -0.03
CA THR A 34 8.07 12.98 0.10
C THR A 34 8.11 13.71 -1.25
N LEU A 35 8.41 15.02 -1.23
CA LEU A 35 8.68 15.78 -2.46
C LEU A 35 9.86 15.25 -3.28
N ARG A 36 10.73 14.45 -2.65
CA ARG A 36 11.86 13.78 -3.32
C ARG A 36 11.48 12.42 -3.92
N GLY A 37 10.21 12.02 -3.81
CA GLY A 37 9.69 10.77 -4.34
C GLY A 37 9.95 9.53 -3.46
N GLN A 38 10.47 9.71 -2.25
CA GLN A 38 10.69 8.59 -1.32
C GLN A 38 9.39 8.17 -0.66
N VAL A 39 9.18 6.85 -0.50
CA VAL A 39 8.05 6.30 0.25
C VAL A 39 8.45 6.03 1.71
N LEU A 40 7.81 6.72 2.64
CA LEU A 40 8.05 6.61 4.08
C LEU A 40 7.11 5.60 4.74
N PRO A 41 7.55 4.96 5.84
CA PRO A 41 6.75 3.99 6.56
C PRO A 41 5.51 4.63 7.19
N VAL A 42 4.46 3.82 7.34
CA VAL A 42 3.19 4.26 7.92
C VAL A 42 2.77 3.34 9.05
N GLY A 43 2.04 3.89 10.03
CA GLY A 43 1.44 3.10 11.09
C GLY A 43 0.21 2.30 10.64
N GLY A 44 -0.18 1.33 11.48
CA GLY A 44 -1.43 0.57 11.30
C GLY A 44 -1.42 -0.39 10.11
N ILE A 45 -0.26 -0.92 9.72
CA ILE A 45 -0.12 -1.85 8.58
C ILE A 45 -1.00 -3.08 8.77
N LYS A 46 -1.03 -3.63 9.98
CA LYS A 46 -1.88 -4.77 10.31
C LYS A 46 -3.35 -4.51 9.99
N ASP A 47 -3.91 -3.42 10.51
CA ASP A 47 -5.32 -3.09 10.30
C ASP A 47 -5.62 -2.80 8.82
N LYS A 48 -4.70 -2.12 8.13
CA LYS A 48 -4.82 -1.80 6.70
C LYS A 48 -4.80 -3.05 5.81
N VAL A 49 -3.89 -4.00 6.08
CA VAL A 49 -3.79 -5.25 5.32
C VAL A 49 -4.99 -6.17 5.62
N LEU A 50 -5.45 -6.23 6.88
CA LEU A 50 -6.66 -6.95 7.25
C LEU A 50 -7.91 -6.37 6.57
N ALA A 51 -8.01 -5.04 6.50
CA ALA A 51 -9.08 -4.37 5.78
C ALA A 51 -9.01 -4.70 4.28
N ALA A 52 -7.84 -4.59 3.64
CA ALA A 52 -7.65 -4.92 2.24
C ALA A 52 -8.09 -6.36 1.92
N ASN A 53 -7.67 -7.34 2.74
CA ASN A 53 -8.10 -8.73 2.60
C ASN A 53 -9.63 -8.90 2.74
N ARG A 54 -10.27 -8.18 3.67
CA ARG A 54 -11.74 -8.21 3.84
C ARG A 54 -12.49 -7.67 2.61
N PHE A 55 -11.89 -6.74 1.88
CA PHE A 55 -12.44 -6.18 0.64
C PHE A 55 -12.08 -7.00 -0.61
N GLY A 56 -11.42 -8.17 -0.45
CA GLY A 56 -11.07 -9.05 -1.56
C GLY A 56 -9.85 -8.59 -2.39
N VAL A 57 -9.06 -7.66 -1.84
CA VAL A 57 -7.82 -7.20 -2.48
C VAL A 57 -6.78 -8.33 -2.44
N ASP A 58 -6.26 -8.71 -3.60
CA ASP A 58 -5.22 -9.74 -3.70
C ASP A 58 -3.79 -9.19 -3.62
N THR A 59 -3.61 -7.88 -3.83
CA THR A 59 -2.30 -7.25 -3.95
C THR A 59 -2.18 -6.00 -3.07
N VAL A 60 -1.13 -5.95 -2.25
CA VAL A 60 -0.80 -4.78 -1.42
C VAL A 60 0.57 -4.21 -1.76
N ILE A 61 0.61 -2.89 -1.94
CA ILE A 61 1.84 -2.11 -2.10
C ILE A 61 2.14 -1.41 -0.78
N LEU A 62 3.31 -1.69 -0.20
CA LEU A 62 3.71 -1.23 1.12
C LEU A 62 5.12 -0.64 1.12
N PRO A 63 5.46 0.29 2.03
CA PRO A 63 6.82 0.77 2.19
C PRO A 63 7.73 -0.37 2.63
N SER A 64 8.93 -0.48 2.05
CA SER A 64 9.88 -1.56 2.40
C SER A 64 10.21 -1.58 3.89
N ARG A 65 10.18 -0.42 4.56
CA ARG A 65 10.44 -0.29 6.01
C ARG A 65 9.32 -0.84 6.90
N ASN A 66 8.15 -1.13 6.35
CA ASN A 66 7.03 -1.76 7.06
C ASN A 66 7.04 -3.29 6.94
N GLU A 67 8.05 -3.90 6.31
CA GLU A 67 8.16 -5.34 6.22
C GLU A 67 8.12 -6.06 7.59
N PRO A 68 8.77 -5.56 8.66
CA PRO A 68 8.68 -6.18 9.98
C PRO A 68 7.26 -6.19 10.56
N ASP A 69 6.43 -5.16 10.29
CA ASP A 69 5.04 -5.09 10.78
C ASP A 69 4.15 -6.18 10.17
N LEU A 70 4.57 -6.75 9.04
CA LEU A 70 3.87 -7.88 8.44
C LEU A 70 3.96 -9.13 9.30
N GLU A 71 4.97 -9.26 10.16
CA GLU A 71 5.15 -10.39 11.08
C GLU A 71 3.98 -10.59 12.04
N ASP A 72 3.23 -9.53 12.33
CA ASP A 72 2.07 -9.55 13.22
C ASP A 72 0.76 -9.96 12.54
N ILE A 73 0.78 -10.21 11.23
CA ILE A 73 -0.39 -10.56 10.42
C ILE A 73 -0.50 -12.09 10.32
N PRO A 74 -1.69 -12.69 10.51
CA PRO A 74 -1.91 -14.12 10.34
C PRO A 74 -1.32 -14.66 9.03
N SER A 75 -0.65 -15.81 9.11
CA SER A 75 0.07 -16.41 7.98
C SER A 75 -0.84 -16.75 6.80
N ASP A 76 -2.09 -17.14 7.05
CA ASP A 76 -3.09 -17.43 6.02
C ASP A 76 -3.38 -16.20 5.15
N ILE A 77 -3.48 -15.03 5.76
CA ILE A 77 -3.70 -13.76 5.05
C ILE A 77 -2.44 -13.33 4.32
N ARG A 78 -1.27 -13.46 4.98
CA ARG A 78 0.02 -13.11 4.39
C ARG A 78 0.38 -13.93 3.15
N LYS A 79 -0.14 -15.15 3.06
CA LYS A 79 0.04 -16.06 1.90
C LYS A 79 -1.03 -15.83 0.83
N ALA A 80 -2.22 -15.39 1.22
CA ALA A 80 -3.30 -15.07 0.29
C ALA A 80 -3.05 -13.78 -0.50
N MET A 81 -2.14 -12.91 -0.05
CA MET A 81 -1.87 -11.61 -0.66
C MET A 81 -0.49 -11.52 -1.30
N THR A 82 -0.44 -10.97 -2.51
CA THR A 82 0.80 -10.57 -3.20
C THR A 82 1.29 -9.25 -2.61
N LYS A 83 2.60 -9.16 -2.35
CA LYS A 83 3.22 -7.98 -1.72
C LYS A 83 4.23 -7.38 -2.66
N SER A 84 4.12 -6.08 -2.92
CA SER A 84 5.13 -5.31 -3.64
C SER A 84 5.70 -4.24 -2.71
N MET A 85 7.02 -4.28 -2.50
CA MET A 85 7.71 -3.32 -1.63
C MET A 85 8.19 -2.11 -2.44
N THR A 86 7.89 -0.90 -1.97
CA THR A 86 8.35 0.35 -2.59
C THR A 86 9.52 0.97 -1.83
N GLN A 87 10.45 1.59 -2.57
CA GLN A 87 11.62 2.29 -2.04
C GLN A 87 11.32 3.77 -1.73
#